data_AF-A0A1R4I4P1-F1
#
_entry.id   AF-A0A1R4I4P1-F1
#
_cell.length_a   1.000
_cell.length_b   1.000
_cell.length_c   1.000
_cell.angle_alpha   90.00
_cell.angle_beta   90.00
_cell.angle_gamma   90.00
#
_symmetry.space_group_name_H-M   'P 1'
#
loop_
_entity.id
_entity.type
_entity.pdbx_description
1 polymer ?
#
loop_
_entity_poly.entity_id
_entity_poly.type
_entity_poly.pdbx_seq_one_letter_code
_entity_poly.pdbx_strand_id
1 'polypeptide(L)'
;MTAIYATDPATGESVTLSELAKRHQLSVSTLSRRHAEGKRGDELVEPFDIRRYNAEQRARAQAAAERKEAVLAANSRGLMRPLNHIAEVSKMVGGAQ
;
A
#
# COMPACT_ATOMS: atom_id res chain seq x y z
N MET A 1 -5.77 30.80 9.44
CA MET A 1 -6.31 29.43 9.32
C MET A 1 -7.78 29.49 9.71
N THR A 2 -8.69 29.15 8.80
CA THR A 2 -10.12 29.10 9.10
C THR A 2 -10.41 27.87 9.95
N ALA A 3 -11.13 28.03 11.07
CA ALA A 3 -11.54 26.90 11.88
C ALA A 3 -12.53 26.04 11.10
N ILE A 4 -12.20 24.76 10.90
CA ILE A 4 -13.12 23.78 10.32
C ILE A 4 -13.95 23.21 11.46
N TYR A 5 -15.27 23.30 11.30
CA TYR A 5 -16.25 22.75 12.23
C TYR A 5 -16.79 21.42 11.69
N ALA A 6 -16.97 20.46 12.59
CA ALA A 6 -17.56 19.17 12.31
C ALA A 6 -18.50 18.79 13.45
N THR A 7 -19.55 18.06 13.10
CA THR A 7 -20.49 17.51 14.07
C THR A 7 -19.84 16.32 14.78
N ASP A 8 -19.82 16.35 16.11
CA ASP A 8 -19.39 15.25 16.96
C ASP A 8 -20.48 14.15 16.95
N PRO A 9 -20.21 12.93 16.47
CA PRO A 9 -21.23 11.88 16.43
C PRO A 9 -21.66 11.41 17.83
N ALA A 10 -20.84 11.62 18.86
CA ALA A 10 -21.18 11.20 20.22
C ALA A 10 -22.17 12.15 20.91
N THR A 11 -22.13 13.46 20.59
CA THR A 11 -22.92 14.49 21.29
C THR A 11 -23.88 15.25 20.37
N GLY A 12 -23.68 15.18 19.05
CA GLY A 12 -24.42 15.96 18.06
C GLY A 12 -23.98 17.44 17.97
N GLU A 13 -22.99 17.87 18.74
CA GLU A 13 -22.53 19.26 18.77
C GLU A 13 -21.64 19.61 17.57
N SER A 14 -21.74 20.83 17.08
CA SER A 14 -20.78 21.37 16.10
C SER A 14 -19.54 21.90 16.82
N VAL A 15 -18.41 21.22 16.67
CA VAL A 15 -17.13 21.54 17.32
C VAL A 15 -16.01 21.69 16.31
N THR A 16 -14.93 22.35 16.70
CA THR A 16 -13.73 22.45 15.84
C THR A 16 -13.01 21.10 15.74
N LEU A 17 -12.30 20.86 14.64
CA LEU A 17 -11.47 19.65 14.49
C LEU A 17 -10.44 19.50 15.63
N SER A 18 -9.90 20.60 16.15
CA SER A 18 -8.96 20.57 17.27
C SER A 18 -9.60 20.08 18.57
N GLU A 19 -10.86 20.42 18.79
CA GLU A 19 -11.59 19.97 19.99
C GLU A 19 -12.05 18.53 19.83
N LEU A 20 -12.52 18.16 18.63
CA LEU A 20 -12.88 16.79 18.29
C LEU A 20 -11.68 15.83 18.44
N ALA A 21 -10.49 16.28 18.03
CA ALA A 21 -9.23 15.56 18.19
C ALA A 21 -8.94 15.21 19.66
N LYS A 22 -9.13 16.17 20.57
CA LYS A 22 -8.93 15.93 22.01
C LYS A 22 -9.95 14.95 22.58
N ARG A 23 -11.23 15.13 22.22
CA ARG A 23 -12.34 14.26 22.69
C ARG A 23 -12.13 12.80 22.30
N HIS A 24 -11.72 12.57 21.05
CA HIS A 24 -11.56 11.22 20.48
C HIS A 24 -10.12 10.70 20.53
N GLN A 25 -9.20 11.43 21.18
CA GLN A 25 -7.76 11.08 21.29
C GLN A 25 -7.09 10.81 19.93
N LEU A 26 -7.49 11.59 18.91
CA LEU A 26 -6.95 11.53 17.56
C LEU A 26 -6.08 12.75 17.28
N SER A 27 -5.14 12.61 16.35
CA SER A 27 -4.37 13.77 15.90
C SER A 27 -5.23 14.69 15.02
N VAL A 28 -5.01 16.00 15.12
CA VAL A 28 -5.71 16.99 14.27
C VAL A 28 -5.42 16.75 12.79
N SER A 29 -4.21 16.30 12.44
CA SER A 29 -3.84 15.95 11.06
C SER A 29 -4.61 14.74 10.54
N THR A 30 -4.86 13.72 11.38
CA THR A 30 -5.72 12.58 11.02
C THR A 30 -7.14 13.05 10.70
N LEU A 31 -7.73 13.88 11.56
CA LEU A 31 -9.09 14.40 11.33
C LEU A 31 -9.16 15.32 10.12
N SER A 32 -8.17 16.19 9.92
CA SER A 32 -8.10 17.08 8.76
C SER A 32 -8.03 16.29 7.45
N ARG A 33 -7.19 15.24 7.40
CA ARG A 33 -7.12 14.34 6.24
C ARG A 33 -8.45 13.65 5.97
N ARG A 34 -9.07 13.05 7.01
CA ARG A 34 -10.36 12.37 6.88
C ARG A 34 -11.47 13.32 6.43
N HIS A 35 -11.48 14.53 6.96
CA HIS A 35 -12.44 15.56 6.54
C HIS A 35 -12.25 15.94 5.07
N ALA A 36 -11.01 16.07 4.60
CA ALA A 36 -10.67 16.31 3.19
C ALA A 36 -11.03 15.13 2.28
N GLU A 37 -10.96 13.89 2.79
CA GLU A 37 -11.46 12.68 2.12
C GLU A 37 -13.00 12.59 2.09
N GLY A 38 -13.72 13.53 2.71
CA GLY A 38 -15.18 13.55 2.74
C GLY A 38 -15.82 12.75 3.88
N LYS A 39 -15.02 12.14 4.78
CA LYS A 39 -15.53 11.37 5.92
C LYS A 39 -16.20 12.29 6.94
N ARG A 40 -17.34 11.85 7.50
CA ARG A 40 -18.16 12.61 8.47
C ARG A 40 -18.67 11.66 9.56
N GLY A 41 -19.19 12.23 10.65
CA GLY A 41 -19.76 11.44 11.75
C GLY A 41 -18.76 10.41 12.30
N ASP A 42 -19.19 9.16 12.43
CA ASP A 42 -18.38 8.08 12.99
C ASP A 42 -17.11 7.79 12.18
N GLU A 43 -17.17 7.86 10.85
CA GLU A 43 -16.00 7.64 9.98
C GLU A 43 -14.93 8.72 10.17
N LEU A 44 -15.32 9.91 10.65
CA LEU A 44 -14.38 10.98 10.94
C LEU A 44 -13.57 10.67 12.20
N VAL A 45 -14.21 10.12 13.22
CA VAL A 45 -13.63 9.88 14.56
C VAL A 45 -13.24 8.43 14.80
N GLU A 46 -13.35 7.56 13.80
CA GLU A 46 -13.01 6.15 13.90
C GLU A 46 -11.60 5.95 14.51
N PRO A 47 -11.44 5.09 15.53
CA PRO A 47 -10.13 4.84 16.12
C PRO A 47 -9.14 4.32 15.07
N PHE A 48 -7.90 4.82 15.08
CA PHE A 48 -6.85 4.34 14.19
C PHE A 48 -5.84 3.50 14.97
N ASP A 49 -5.83 2.19 14.75
CA ASP A 49 -4.83 1.30 15.31
C ASP A 49 -3.52 1.38 14.49
N ILE A 50 -2.60 2.21 14.98
CA ILE A 50 -1.28 2.40 14.37
C ILE A 50 -0.44 1.11 14.35
N ARG A 51 -0.63 0.21 15.32
CA ARG A 51 0.13 -1.05 15.40
C ARG A 51 -0.31 -1.97 14.27
N ARG A 52 -1.63 -2.13 14.11
CA ARG A 52 -2.21 -2.92 13.03
C ARG A 52 -1.81 -2.36 11.66
N TYR A 53 -1.96 -1.06 11.45
CA TYR A 53 -1.59 -0.43 10.18
C TYR A 53 -0.11 -0.67 9.84
N ASN A 54 0.79 -0.46 10.80
CA ASN A 54 2.22 -0.68 10.59
C ASN A 54 2.56 -2.15 10.29
N ALA A 55 1.87 -3.10 10.94
CA ALA A 55 2.03 -4.52 10.65
C ALA A 55 1.59 -4.87 9.21
N GLU A 56 0.44 -4.36 8.77
CA GLU A 56 -0.06 -4.54 7.40
C GLU A 56 0.90 -3.94 6.36
N GLN A 57 1.44 -2.74 6.61
CA GLN A 57 2.44 -2.14 5.71
C GLN A 57 3.71 -2.96 5.62
N ARG A 58 4.21 -3.49 6.74
CA ARG A 58 5.40 -4.37 6.76
C ARG A 58 5.14 -5.67 6.00
N ALA A 59 3.98 -6.31 6.21
CA ALA A 59 3.60 -7.51 5.48
C ALA A 59 3.52 -7.26 3.97
N ARG A 60 2.95 -6.12 3.55
CA ARG A 60 2.90 -5.73 2.14
C ARG A 60 4.30 -5.51 1.55
N ALA A 61 5.19 -4.88 2.30
CA ALA A 61 6.58 -4.67 1.88
C ALA A 61 7.33 -6.00 1.74
N GLN A 62 7.13 -6.94 2.66
CA GLN A 62 7.70 -8.29 2.59
C GLN A 62 7.20 -9.04 1.36
N ALA A 63 5.89 -9.09 1.15
CA ALA A 63 5.31 -9.75 -0.04
C ALA A 63 5.80 -9.12 -1.36
N ALA A 64 5.99 -7.79 -1.39
CA ALA A 64 6.56 -7.11 -2.55
C ALA A 64 8.03 -7.47 -2.78
N ALA A 65 8.82 -7.61 -1.70
CA ALA A 65 10.21 -8.02 -1.76
C ALA A 65 10.34 -9.48 -2.24
N GLU A 66 9.55 -10.39 -1.68
CA GLU A 66 9.49 -11.81 -2.09
C GLU A 66 9.09 -11.94 -3.56
N ARG A 67 8.08 -11.20 -4.01
CA ARG A 67 7.68 -11.18 -5.42
C ARG A 67 8.82 -10.70 -6.32
N LYS A 68 9.53 -9.64 -5.92
CA LYS A 68 10.67 -9.11 -6.67
C LYS A 68 11.79 -10.15 -6.74
N GLU A 69 12.10 -10.82 -5.64
CA GLU A 69 13.10 -11.87 -5.58
C GLU A 69 12.71 -13.05 -6.47
N ALA A 70 11.46 -13.51 -6.44
CA ALA A 70 10.96 -14.57 -7.30
C ALA A 70 11.11 -14.25 -8.79
N VAL A 71 10.84 -12.99 -9.18
CA VAL A 71 11.07 -12.53 -10.56
C VAL A 71 12.55 -12.58 -10.92
N LEU A 72 13.44 -12.10 -10.06
CA LEU A 72 14.89 -12.15 -10.29
C LEU A 72 15.42 -13.59 -10.38
N ALA A 73 14.92 -14.47 -9.52
CA ALA A 73 15.26 -15.89 -9.53
C ALA A 73 14.75 -16.60 -10.79
N ALA A 74 13.52 -16.29 -11.24
CA ALA A 74 12.98 -16.82 -12.49
C ALA A 74 13.78 -16.35 -13.71
N ASN A 75 14.11 -15.06 -13.75
CA ASN A 75 14.91 -14.48 -14.84
C ASN A 75 16.32 -15.10 -14.90
N SER A 76 17.00 -15.23 -13.76
CA SER A 76 18.34 -15.84 -13.70
C SER A 76 18.32 -17.33 -14.09
N ARG A 77 17.30 -18.09 -13.67
CA ARG A 77 17.12 -19.49 -14.11
C ARG A 77 16.87 -19.62 -15.61
N GLY A 78 16.17 -18.66 -16.22
CA GLY A 78 15.96 -18.62 -17.68
C GLY A 78 17.26 -18.41 -18.46
N LEU A 79 18.16 -17.55 -17.95
CA LEU A 79 19.45 -17.26 -18.57
C LEU A 79 20.48 -18.38 -18.41
N MET A 80 20.35 -19.21 -17.37
CA MET A 80 21.25 -20.35 -17.09
C MET A 80 20.83 -21.65 -17.79
N ARG A 81 19.70 -21.67 -18.51
CA ARG A 81 19.29 -22.84 -19.29
C ARG A 81 20.22 -23.01 -20.51
N PRO A 82 20.86 -24.17 -20.70
CA PRO A 82 21.67 -24.40 -21.88
C PRO A 82 20.79 -24.33 -23.13
N LEU A 83 21.23 -23.54 -24.12
CA LEU A 83 20.54 -23.32 -25.41
C LEU A 83 20.69 -24.56 -26.31
N ASN A 84 20.28 -25.74 -25.82
CA ASN A 84 20.48 -27.01 -26.51
C ASN A 84 19.66 -27.15 -27.81
N HIS A 85 18.76 -26.22 -28.11
CA HIS A 85 17.91 -26.25 -29.32
C HIS A 85 18.46 -25.42 -30.49
N ILE A 86 19.38 -24.48 -30.26
CA ILE A 86 19.95 -23.65 -31.35
C ILE A 86 21.07 -24.41 -32.09
N ALA A 87 21.79 -25.28 -31.37
CA ALA A 87 22.85 -26.12 -31.94
C ALA A 87 22.33 -27.14 -32.98
N GLU A 88 21.09 -27.65 -32.82
CA GLU A 88 20.48 -28.57 -33.78
C GLU A 88 20.10 -27.89 -35.10
N VAL A 89 19.60 -26.65 -35.05
CA VAL A 89 19.24 -25.88 -36.27
C VAL A 89 20.48 -25.55 -37.08
N SER A 90 21.61 -25.25 -36.44
CA SER A 90 22.87 -24.95 -37.12
C SER A 90 23.46 -26.18 -37.84
N LYS A 91 23.23 -27.40 -37.32
CA LYS A 91 23.61 -28.65 -37.99
C LYS A 91 22.78 -28.97 -39.24
N MET A 92 21.56 -28.46 -39.36
CA MET A 92 20.70 -28.69 -40.54
C MET A 92 20.98 -27.75 -41.72
N VAL A 93 21.58 -26.58 -41.50
CA VAL A 93 21.84 -25.58 -42.57
C VAL A 93 23.18 -25.79 -43.28
N GLY A 94 24.13 -26.55 -42.71
CA GLY A 94 25.45 -26.80 -43.30
C GLY A 94 25.57 -28.01 -44.24
N GLY A 95 24.46 -28.69 -44.54
CA GLY A 95 24.44 -29.95 -45.30
C GLY A 95 23.76 -29.85 -46.67
N ALA A 96 24.18 -28.91 -47.50
CA ALA A 96 23.86 -28.91 -48.94
C ALA A 96 25.16 -28.71 -49.72
N GLN A 97 25.83 -29.83 -50.02
CA GLN A 97 26.80 -29.96 -51.11
C GLN A 97 26.07 -30.48 -52.34
#